data_AF-A0A9D2PXB0-F1
#
_entry.id   AF-A0A9D2PXB0-F1
#
_cell.length_a   1.000
_cell.length_b   1.000
_cell.length_c   1.000
_cell.angle_alpha   90.00
_cell.angle_beta   90.00
_cell.angle_gamma   90.00
#
_symmetry.space_group_name_H-M   'P 1'
#
loop_
_entity.id
_entity.type
_entity.pdbx_description
1 polymer ?
#
loop_
_entity_poly.entity_id
_entity_poly.type
_entity_poly.pdbx_seq_one_letter_code
_entity_poly.pdbx_strand_id
1 'polypeptide(L)' 'MTDHRHRTQRPQPHLVVFRDQSAGLRYLSRSTRTSEHSTTWEDGNIYPVIEVDLSSAAHLARAEREGERTGRTLVGAGA' A
#
# COMPACT_ATOMS: atom_id res chain seq x y z
N MET A 1 42.08 12.52 13.31
CA MET A 1 41.76 11.47 12.32
C MET A 1 40.78 10.52 12.99
N THR A 2 39.51 10.88 13.05
CA THR A 2 38.47 10.04 13.66
C THR A 2 37.49 9.68 12.56
N ASP A 3 37.55 8.43 12.12
CA ASP A 3 36.67 7.90 11.10
C ASP A 3 35.29 7.62 11.73
N HIS A 4 34.37 8.56 11.58
CA HIS A 4 32.97 8.39 11.98
C HIS A 4 32.26 7.52 10.92
N ARG A 5 32.59 6.22 10.87
CA ARG A 5 31.82 5.31 10.03
C ARG A 5 30.39 5.26 10.55
N HIS A 6 29.48 5.94 9.84
CA HIS A 6 28.05 5.75 9.99
C HIS A 6 27.75 4.26 9.74
N ARG A 7 27.65 3.46 10.81
CA ARG A 7 27.07 2.12 10.70
C ARG A 7 25.62 2.32 10.27
N THR A 8 25.32 1.92 9.04
CA THR A 8 23.95 1.85 8.55
C THR A 8 23.23 0.78 9.36
N GLN A 9 22.56 1.21 10.43
CA GLN A 9 21.74 0.34 11.26
C GLN A 9 20.49 -0.02 10.45
N ARG A 10 20.50 -1.22 9.86
CA ARG A 10 19.36 -1.72 9.09
C ARG A 10 18.35 -2.39 10.02
N PRO A 11 17.06 -2.05 9.93
CA PRO A 11 16.03 -2.73 10.70
C PRO A 11 15.94 -4.20 10.28
N GLN A 12 15.89 -5.09 11.28
CA GLN A 12 15.75 -6.54 11.06
C GLN A 12 14.29 -6.88 10.75
N PRO A 13 14.02 -7.69 9.70
CA PRO A 13 12.67 -8.12 9.40
C PRO A 13 12.17 -9.16 10.40
N HIS A 14 10.97 -8.94 10.92
CA HIS A 14 10.26 -9.79 11.89
C HIS A 14 8.88 -10.17 11.36
N LEU A 15 8.24 -11.16 11.99
CA LEU A 15 6.90 -11.61 11.62
C LEU A 15 5.85 -10.63 12.12
N VAL A 16 4.93 -10.26 11.23
CA VAL A 16 3.86 -9.30 11.47
C VAL A 16 2.57 -9.81 10.82
N VAL A 17 1.47 -9.69 11.54
CA VAL A 17 0.13 -10.00 11.03
C VAL A 17 -0.39 -8.77 10.31
N PHE A 18 -0.69 -8.91 9.02
CA PHE A 18 -1.41 -7.90 8.27
C PHE A 18 -2.88 -8.25 8.31
N ARG A 19 -3.71 -7.27 8.67
CA ARG A 19 -5.14 -7.44 8.83
C ARG A 19 -5.88 -6.38 8.04
N ASP A 20 -6.68 -6.82 7.09
CA ASP A 20 -7.60 -5.97 6.34
C ASP A 20 -8.99 -6.06 6.97
N GLN A 21 -9.49 -4.95 7.53
CA GLN A 21 -10.84 -4.91 8.10
C GLN A 21 -11.93 -4.88 7.02
N SER A 22 -11.64 -4.22 5.89
CA SER A 22 -12.58 -4.05 4.78
C SER A 22 -12.79 -5.36 4.03
N ALA A 23 -11.73 -6.15 3.83
CA ALA A 23 -11.79 -7.46 3.17
C ALA A 23 -11.95 -8.64 4.14
N GLY A 24 -11.80 -8.42 5.46
CA GLY A 24 -11.83 -9.48 6.46
C GLY A 24 -10.64 -10.46 6.38
N LEU A 25 -9.57 -10.10 5.67
CA LEU A 25 -8.42 -10.95 5.42
C LEU A 25 -7.33 -10.77 6.47
N ARG A 26 -6.59 -11.85 6.76
CA ARG A 26 -5.44 -11.84 7.67
C ARG A 26 -4.34 -12.74 7.13
N TYR A 27 -3.09 -12.28 7.19
CA TYR A 27 -1.93 -13.07 6.77
C TYR A 27 -0.68 -12.68 7.54
N LEU A 28 0.19 -13.67 7.78
CA LEU A 28 1.47 -13.50 8.46
C LEU A 28 2.60 -13.31 7.43
N SER A 29 3.36 -12.23 7.52
CA SER A 29 4.47 -11.95 6.61
C SER A 29 5.66 -11.29 7.32
N ARG A 30 6.84 -11.32 6.69
CA ARG A 30 8.05 -10.67 7.19
C ARG A 30 8.03 -9.18 6.83
N SER A 31 8.14 -8.32 7.84
CA SER A 31 8.15 -6.87 7.71
C SER A 31 9.23 -6.26 8.59
N THR A 32 9.83 -5.15 8.16
CA THR A 32 10.67 -4.31 9.03
C THR A 32 9.85 -3.26 9.79
N ARG A 33 8.60 -3.04 9.37
CA ARG A 33 7.62 -2.17 10.00
C ARG A 33 6.89 -2.93 11.10
N THR A 34 6.75 -2.30 12.25
CA THR A 34 6.01 -2.81 13.41
C THR A 34 4.80 -1.92 13.74
N SER A 35 3.99 -2.34 14.69
CA SER A 35 2.82 -1.65 15.24
C SER A 35 2.82 -1.77 16.76
N GLU A 36 2.15 -0.86 17.45
CA GLU A 36 1.95 -0.94 18.91
C GLU A 36 0.89 -2.01 19.28
N HIS A 37 0.03 -2.34 18.32
CA HIS A 37 -0.98 -3.37 18.50
C HIS A 37 -0.41 -4.75 18.22
N SER A 38 -0.91 -5.75 18.94
CA SER A 38 -0.59 -7.16 18.73
C SER A 38 -1.84 -8.03 18.69
N THR A 39 -1.73 -9.20 18.07
CA THR A 39 -2.81 -10.17 17.99
C THR A 39 -2.26 -11.59 18.06
N THR A 40 -3.05 -12.50 18.63
CA THR A 40 -2.73 -13.92 18.64
C THR A 40 -2.99 -14.50 17.25
N TRP A 41 -2.02 -15.23 16.73
CA TRP A 41 -2.12 -15.96 15.48
C TRP A 41 -2.60 -17.40 15.72
N GLU A 42 -2.92 -18.12 14.64
CA GLU A 42 -3.52 -19.47 14.68
C GLU A 42 -2.62 -20.52 15.35
N ASP A 43 -1.32 -20.25 15.42
CA ASP A 43 -0.34 -21.07 16.13
C ASP A 43 -0.30 -20.82 17.66
N GLY A 44 -1.09 -19.86 18.15
CA GLY A 44 -1.13 -19.43 19.55
C GLY A 44 -0.07 -18.39 19.92
N ASN A 45 0.79 -17.97 18.99
CA ASN A 45 1.81 -16.95 19.23
C ASN A 45 1.24 -15.53 19.06
N ILE A 46 1.87 -14.56 19.73
CA ILE A 46 1.49 -13.15 19.66
C ILE A 46 2.43 -12.42 18.72
N TYR A 47 1.87 -11.74 17.73
CA TYR A 47 2.62 -10.94 16.75
C TYR A 47 2.11 -9.51 16.70
N PRO A 48 2.96 -8.54 16.31
CA PRO A 48 2.50 -7.20 15.96
C PRO A 48 1.44 -7.29 14.85
N VAL A 49 0.39 -6.49 14.94
CA VAL A 49 -0.66 -6.41 13.93
C VAL A 49 -0.67 -5.05 13.26
N ILE A 50 -0.57 -5.05 11.94
CA ILE A 50 -0.73 -3.86 11.11
C ILE A 50 -2.10 -3.94 10.45
N GLU A 51 -2.94 -2.96 10.78
CA GLU A 51 -4.20 -2.75 10.06
C GLU A 51 -3.89 -2.10 8.72
N VAL A 52 -4.37 -2.72 7.65
CA VAL A 52 -4.26 -2.18 6.30
C VAL A 52 -5.66 -1.92 5.78
N ASP A 53 -5.85 -0.73 5.22
CA ASP A 53 -7.02 -0.44 4.39
C ASP A 53 -6.58 -0.60 2.94
N LEU A 54 -6.75 -1.81 2.41
CA LEU A 54 -6.51 -2.09 0.99
C LEU A 54 -7.76 -1.64 0.21
N SER A 55 -8.08 -0.34 0.25
CA SER A 55 -9.02 0.25 -0.70
C SER A 55 -8.42 0.10 -2.11
N SER A 56 -8.79 -0.99 -2.78
CA SER A 56 -8.36 -1.37 -4.13
C SER A 56 -8.57 -0.22 -5.15
N ALA A 57 -9.46 0.71 -4.85
CA ALA A 57 -9.68 1.95 -5.59
C ALA A 57 -8.40 2.79 -5.78
N ALA A 58 -7.45 2.79 -4.84
CA ALA A 58 -6.25 3.63 -4.94
C ALA A 58 -5.23 3.13 -6.00
N HIS A 59 -5.18 1.81 -6.26
CA HIS A 59 -4.22 1.24 -7.22
C HIS A 59 -4.77 1.14 -8.65
N LEU A 60 -6.10 1.05 -8.81
CA LEU A 60 -6.74 1.02 -10.14
C LEU A 60 -7.11 2.43 -10.65
N ALA A 61 -7.21 3.44 -9.78
CA ALA A 61 -7.60 4.80 -10.18
C ALA A 61 -6.48 5.63 -10.86
N ARG A 62 -5.57 5.00 -11.63
CA ARG A 62 -4.54 5.73 -12.42
C ARG A 62 -4.92 5.93 -13.89
N ALA A 63 -6.07 5.48 -14.36
CA ALA A 63 -6.36 5.49 -15.80
C ALA A 63 -7.75 6.03 -16.17
N GLU A 64 -8.04 7.28 -15.83
CA GLU A 64 -8.95 8.11 -16.62
C GLU A 64 -8.26 9.44 -16.91
N ARG A 65 -7.46 9.46 -17.98
CA ARG A 65 -7.17 10.70 -18.68
C ARG A 65 -8.32 10.92 -19.64
N GLU A 66 -9.24 11.78 -19.27
CA GLU A 66 -10.21 12.36 -20.20
C GLU A 66 -9.42 13.15 -21.26
N GLY A 67 -9.14 12.49 -22.37
CA GLY A 67 -8.83 13.15 -23.63
C GLY A 67 -10.13 13.73 -24.15
N GLU A 68 -10.48 14.93 -23.69
CA GLU A 68 -11.56 15.72 -24.25
C GLU A 68 -11.16 16.14 -25.67
N ARG A 69 -11.43 15.25 -26.63
CA ARG A 69 -11.30 15.54 -28.05
C ARG A 69 -12.37 16.56 -28.40
N THR A 70 -11.92 17.81 -28.52
CA THR A 70 -12.55 18.89 -29.28
C THR A 70 -13.33 18.32 -30.48
N GLY A 71 -14.65 18.27 -30.32
CA GLY A 71 -15.60 18.10 -31.40
C GLY A 71 -15.63 19.39 -32.22
N ARG A 72 -14.69 19.53 -33.13
CA ARG A 72 -14.67 20.59 -34.14
C ARG A 72 -15.76 20.26 -35.16
N THR A 73 -16.99 20.72 -34.91
CA THR A 73 -18.09 20.62 -35.88
C THR A 73 -17.74 21.49 -37.09
N LEU A 74 -17.30 20.86 -38.16
CA LEU A 74 -17.27 21.43 -39.50
C LEU A 74 -18.67 21.24 -40.11
N VAL A 75 -19.52 22.27 -40.08
CA VAL A 75 -20.64 22.35 -41.03
C VAL A 75 -20.17 23.19 -42.20
N GLY A 76 -19.90 22.50 -43.31
CA GLY A 76 -19.81 23.12 -44.62
C GLY A 76 -21.13 22.93 -45.39
N ALA A 77 -21.32 23.83 -46.35
CA ALA A 77 -22.20 23.79 -47.52
C ALA A 77 -23.61 24.42 -47.39
N GLY A 78 -23.85 25.42 -48.25
CA GLY A 78 -25.18 25.64 -48.81
C GLY A 78 -25.46 27.06 -49.33
N ALA A 79 -25.14 27.29 -50.61
CA ALA A 79 -25.69 28.28 -51.56
C ALA A 79 -25.41 29.78 -51.36
#